data_AF-A0A2V7JN45-F1
#
_entry.id   AF-A0A2V7JN45-F1
#
_cell.length_a   1.000
_cell.length_b   1.000
_cell.length_c   1.000
_cell.angle_alpha   90.00
_cell.angle_beta   90.00
_cell.angle_gamma   90.00
#
_symmetry.space_group_name_H-M   'P 1'
#
loop_
_entity.id
_entity.type
_entity.pdbx_description
1 polymer ?
#
loop_
_entity_poly.entity_id
_entity_poly.type
_entity_poly.pdbx_seq_one_letter_code
_entity_poly.pdbx_strand_id
1 'polypeptide(L)'
;MDYLLPAVPITPAIPQPMLALSAPAGGGRERVLRVLYLGRLSLATGIFIAAIAVWRRADTTATLLATLAFISTLFFTSGSMLYSARRQGLTGNSFFYLQTIFDLLLVTTVVHVTQTGAPSQLAPLYILVIAISALLLPPAGVLLIALLGDALYFAVTIMDRVTAFDGPILVQLGIFGVVALGCGYIGARLRAAHAGREEMAAELAAFRLREADIERLHTRAERLEAVAEL
;
A
#
# COMPACT_ATOMS: atom_id res chain seq x y z
N MET A 1 21.46 -56.67 -34.28
CA MET A 1 22.32 -55.55 -34.68
C MET A 1 21.43 -54.56 -35.42
N ASP A 2 20.85 -53.50 -34.87
CA ASP A 2 20.91 -52.86 -33.56
C ASP A 2 19.58 -52.14 -33.31
N TYR A 3 19.09 -52.23 -32.07
CA TYR A 3 17.92 -51.52 -31.56
C TYR A 3 18.36 -50.10 -31.19
N LEU A 4 17.85 -49.06 -31.85
CA LEU A 4 18.01 -47.66 -31.44
C LEU A 4 16.68 -47.16 -30.87
N LEU A 5 16.50 -47.34 -29.57
CA LEU A 5 15.47 -46.66 -28.78
C LEU A 5 15.88 -45.18 -28.64
N PRO A 6 14.97 -44.19 -28.84
CA PRO A 6 15.24 -42.83 -28.43
C PRO A 6 15.32 -42.77 -26.89
N ALA A 7 16.44 -42.27 -26.38
CA ALA A 7 16.65 -42.06 -24.95
C ALA A 7 15.61 -41.07 -24.41
N VAL A 8 14.67 -41.59 -23.61
CA VAL A 8 13.79 -40.79 -22.76
C VAL A 8 14.67 -40.15 -21.67
N PRO A 9 14.79 -38.82 -21.57
CA PRO A 9 15.44 -38.20 -20.42
C PRO A 9 14.54 -38.35 -19.20
N ILE A 10 14.81 -39.36 -18.38
CA ILE A 10 14.25 -39.49 -17.03
C ILE A 10 14.89 -38.37 -16.20
N THR A 11 14.24 -37.21 -16.15
CA THR A 11 14.56 -36.20 -15.15
C THR A 11 14.13 -36.77 -13.80
N PRO A 12 15.04 -36.98 -12.83
CA PRO A 12 14.63 -37.47 -11.52
C PRO A 12 13.72 -36.43 -10.87
N ALA A 13 12.48 -36.84 -10.60
CA ALA A 13 11.56 -36.09 -9.76
C ALA A 13 12.23 -35.91 -8.40
N ILE A 14 12.63 -34.67 -8.09
CA ILE A 14 12.94 -34.28 -6.72
C ILE A 14 11.61 -34.36 -5.97
N PRO A 15 11.42 -35.27 -5.01
CA PRO A 15 10.25 -35.21 -4.16
C PRO A 15 10.39 -33.94 -3.34
N GLN A 16 9.59 -32.91 -3.62
CA GLN A 16 9.56 -31.70 -2.80
C GLN A 16 8.89 -32.01 -1.47
N PRO A 17 9.64 -32.15 -0.36
CA PRO A 17 9.01 -32.30 0.94
C PRO A 17 8.83 -30.88 1.49
N MET A 18 7.57 -30.48 1.69
CA MET A 18 7.21 -29.61 2.81
C MET A 18 7.88 -28.23 2.89
N LEU A 19 8.06 -27.52 1.78
CA LEU A 19 8.14 -26.04 1.81
C LEU A 19 6.84 -25.41 1.34
N ALA A 20 5.72 -25.98 1.80
CA ALA A 20 4.56 -25.18 2.16
C ALA A 20 4.94 -24.36 3.39
N LEU A 21 5.81 -23.36 3.20
CA LEU A 21 5.76 -22.17 4.04
C LEU A 21 4.32 -21.70 3.86
N SER A 22 3.49 -21.93 4.88
CA SER A 22 2.15 -21.36 4.94
C SER A 22 2.36 -19.85 4.88
N ALA A 23 2.35 -19.29 3.67
CA ALA A 23 2.24 -17.87 3.47
C ALA A 23 0.87 -17.56 4.03
N PRO A 24 0.75 -16.84 5.17
CA PRO A 24 -0.56 -16.48 5.66
C PRO A 24 -1.19 -15.66 4.55
N ALA A 25 -2.26 -16.19 3.96
CA ALA A 25 -2.97 -15.59 2.82
C ALA A 25 -3.60 -14.21 3.16
N GLY A 26 -3.36 -13.66 4.36
CA GLY A 26 -3.67 -12.28 4.78
C GLY A 26 -2.47 -11.33 4.96
N GLY A 27 -1.22 -11.79 4.78
CA GLY A 27 -0.03 -11.07 5.29
C GLY A 27 0.41 -9.80 4.55
N GLY A 28 -0.04 -9.55 3.32
CA GLY A 28 0.40 -8.40 2.52
C GLY A 28 -0.12 -7.06 3.04
N ARG A 29 -1.45 -6.95 3.21
CA ARG A 29 -2.11 -5.69 3.61
C ARG A 29 -1.78 -5.30 5.04
N GLU A 30 -1.73 -6.27 5.95
CA GLU A 30 -1.35 -6.04 7.35
C GLU A 30 0.11 -5.58 7.47
N ARG A 31 1.02 -6.15 6.67
CA ARG A 31 2.41 -5.71 6.63
C ARG A 31 2.53 -4.28 6.14
N VAL A 32 1.82 -3.91 5.07
CA VAL A 32 1.77 -2.54 4.56
C VAL A 32 1.23 -1.58 5.62
N LEU A 33 0.13 -1.93 6.30
CA LEU A 33 -0.43 -1.13 7.40
C LEU A 33 0.56 -0.96 8.55
N ARG A 34 1.25 -2.03 8.96
CA ARG A 34 2.24 -1.96 10.04
C ARG A 34 3.43 -1.06 9.68
N VAL A 35 3.91 -1.14 8.44
CA VAL A 35 4.97 -0.23 7.95
C VAL A 35 4.47 1.22 7.92
N LEU A 36 3.23 1.45 7.52
CA LEU A 36 2.62 2.78 7.51
C LEU A 36 2.52 3.36 8.92
N TYR A 37 2.03 2.58 9.89
CA TYR A 37 1.97 3.01 11.29
C TYR A 37 3.36 3.32 11.85
N LEU A 38 4.36 2.51 11.51
CA LEU A 38 5.74 2.75 11.92
C LEU A 38 6.30 4.03 11.30
N GLY A 39 6.08 4.25 10.00
CA GLY A 39 6.51 5.46 9.30
C GLY A 39 5.87 6.72 9.89
N ARG A 40 4.56 6.68 10.15
CA ARG A 40 3.83 7.77 10.79
C ARG A 40 4.36 8.10 12.19
N LEU A 41 4.53 7.08 13.03
CA LEU A 41 5.08 7.26 14.38
C LEU A 41 6.51 7.79 14.33
N SER A 42 7.34 7.30 13.41
CA SER A 42 8.70 7.79 13.21
C SER A 42 8.71 9.27 12.82
N LEU A 43 7.84 9.68 11.89
CA LEU A 43 7.74 11.08 11.46
C LEU A 43 7.30 11.99 12.61
N ALA A 44 6.22 11.62 13.31
CA ALA A 44 5.70 12.39 14.43
C ALA A 44 6.70 12.48 15.60
N THR A 45 7.42 11.39 15.88
CA THR A 45 8.48 11.37 16.90
C THR A 45 9.66 12.24 16.46
N GLY A 46 10.08 12.16 15.20
CA GLY A 46 11.18 12.95 14.66
C GLY A 46 10.92 14.45 14.75
N ILE A 47 9.73 14.92 14.35
CA ILE A 47 9.38 16.35 14.45
C ILE A 47 9.27 16.80 15.91
N PHE A 48 8.76 15.96 16.80
CA PHE A 48 8.68 16.27 18.22
C PHE A 48 10.08 16.39 18.87
N ILE A 49 10.97 15.45 18.58
CA ILE A 49 12.38 15.51 19.04
C ILE A 49 13.05 16.77 18.49
N ALA A 50 12.85 17.11 17.21
CA ALA A 50 13.39 18.32 16.62
C ALA A 50 12.86 19.59 17.32
N ALA A 51 11.57 19.63 17.63
CA ALA A 51 10.96 20.74 18.36
C ALA A 51 11.53 20.89 19.79
N ILE A 52 11.79 19.78 20.50
CA ILE A 52 12.44 19.81 21.81
C ILE A 52 13.90 20.27 21.70
N ALA A 53 14.65 19.74 20.73
CA ALA A 53 16.06 20.07 20.55
C ALA A 53 16.28 21.56 20.23
N VAL A 54 15.35 22.15 19.49
CA VAL A 54 15.39 23.56 19.08
C VAL A 54 14.51 24.45 19.98
N TRP A 55 13.87 23.91 21.03
CA TRP A 55 12.94 24.60 21.94
C TRP A 55 13.36 26.02 22.32
N ARG A 56 14.66 26.23 22.59
CA ARG A 56 15.18 27.53 23.05
C ARG A 56 15.20 28.62 21.97
N ARG A 57 15.10 28.24 20.70
CA ARG A 57 15.06 29.11 19.52
C ARG A 57 13.75 28.97 18.73
N ALA A 58 13.01 27.89 18.96
CA ALA A 58 11.76 27.60 18.28
C ALA A 58 10.64 28.49 18.81
N ASP A 59 9.74 28.88 17.91
CA ASP A 59 8.56 29.65 18.28
C ASP A 59 7.62 28.82 19.17
N THR A 60 6.93 29.47 20.12
CA THR A 60 6.06 28.77 21.08
C THR A 60 4.94 28.03 20.36
N THR A 61 4.44 28.60 19.26
CA THR A 61 3.43 28.00 18.39
C THR A 61 3.93 26.73 17.70
N ALA A 62 5.19 26.72 17.22
CA ALA A 62 5.79 25.58 16.54
C ALA A 62 5.93 24.37 17.46
N THR A 63 6.38 24.59 18.70
CA THR A 63 6.49 23.53 19.71
C THR A 63 5.14 22.98 20.15
N LEU A 64 4.12 23.84 20.27
CA LEU A 64 2.74 23.43 20.53
C LEU A 64 2.18 22.55 19.41
N LEU A 65 2.31 22.98 18.15
CA LEU A 65 1.85 22.22 16.99
C LEU A 65 2.56 20.86 16.88
N ALA A 66 3.87 20.81 17.11
CA ALA A 66 4.62 19.55 17.10
C ALA A 66 4.14 18.59 18.21
N THR A 67 3.87 19.12 19.41
CA THR A 67 3.37 18.33 20.55
C THR A 67 1.96 17.79 20.27
N LEU A 68 1.06 18.64 19.78
CA LEU A 68 -0.29 18.24 19.39
C LEU A 68 -0.29 17.20 18.27
N ALA A 69 0.57 17.38 17.26
CA ALA A 69 0.73 16.43 16.16
C ALA A 69 1.21 15.06 16.65
N PHE A 70 2.18 15.04 17.58
CA PHE A 70 2.67 13.83 18.21
C PHE A 70 1.58 13.11 19.01
N ILE A 71 0.91 13.83 19.91
CA ILE A 71 -0.17 13.26 20.73
C ILE A 71 -1.32 12.73 19.86
N SER A 72 -1.75 13.52 18.87
CA SER A 72 -2.81 13.12 17.94
C SER A 72 -2.41 11.88 17.16
N THR A 73 -1.15 11.78 16.74
CA THR A 73 -0.62 10.61 16.05
C THR A 73 -0.63 9.36 16.92
N LEU A 74 -0.26 9.47 18.19
CA LEU A 74 -0.31 8.34 19.14
C LEU A 74 -1.74 7.83 19.30
N PHE A 75 -2.69 8.72 19.58
CA PHE A 75 -4.09 8.34 19.78
C PHE A 75 -4.72 7.77 18.50
N PHE A 76 -4.52 8.45 17.37
CA PHE A 76 -5.08 8.02 16.10
C PHE A 76 -4.50 6.67 15.65
N THR A 77 -3.18 6.47 15.77
CA THR A 77 -2.53 5.21 15.40
C THR A 77 -2.94 4.07 16.32
N SER A 78 -2.98 4.31 17.63
CA SER A 78 -3.42 3.29 18.61
C SER A 78 -4.89 2.90 18.39
N GLY A 79 -5.76 3.89 18.18
CA GLY A 79 -7.17 3.66 17.85
C GLY A 79 -7.34 2.89 16.54
N SER A 80 -6.54 3.22 15.52
CA SER A 80 -6.53 2.55 14.22
C SER A 80 -6.06 1.10 14.32
N MET A 81 -5.02 0.83 15.12
CA MET A 81 -4.56 -0.54 15.40
C MET A 81 -5.62 -1.35 16.12
N LEU A 82 -6.26 -0.79 17.16
CA LEU A 82 -7.32 -1.48 17.89
C LEU A 82 -8.56 -1.74 17.02
N TYR A 83 -8.95 -0.76 16.21
CA TYR A 83 -10.05 -0.89 15.26
C TYR A 83 -9.77 -1.98 14.22
N SER A 84 -8.56 -1.98 13.64
CA SER A 84 -8.16 -2.97 12.65
C SER A 84 -8.04 -4.37 13.26
N ALA A 85 -7.53 -4.50 14.49
CA ALA A 85 -7.39 -5.78 15.18
C ALA A 85 -8.76 -6.40 15.52
N ARG A 86 -9.78 -5.58 15.81
CA ARG A 86 -11.14 -6.06 16.11
C ARG A 86 -11.94 -6.48 14.87
N ARG A 87 -11.58 -6.00 13.68
CA ARG A 87 -12.31 -6.25 12.41
C ARG A 87 -11.48 -7.04 11.41
N GLN A 88 -10.89 -8.16 11.83
CA GLN A 88 -10.12 -9.06 10.97
C GLN A 88 -10.91 -9.41 9.70
N GLY A 89 -10.55 -8.80 8.55
CA GLY A 89 -11.05 -9.20 7.23
C GLY A 89 -11.61 -8.10 6.32
N LEU A 90 -12.16 -6.98 6.83
CA LEU A 90 -12.87 -6.01 5.98
C LEU A 90 -12.70 -4.55 6.44
N THR A 91 -11.47 -4.06 6.49
CA THR A 91 -11.24 -2.60 6.54
C THR A 91 -11.57 -2.02 5.17
N GLY A 92 -12.78 -1.48 5.03
CA GLY A 92 -13.26 -0.87 3.78
C GLY A 92 -12.47 0.37 3.36
N ASN A 93 -12.69 0.82 2.12
CA ASN A 93 -12.00 1.95 1.51
C ASN A 93 -11.99 3.22 2.38
N SER A 94 -13.09 3.51 3.07
CA SER A 94 -13.23 4.68 3.94
C SER A 94 -12.22 4.70 5.09
N PHE A 95 -11.81 3.53 5.59
CA PHE A 95 -10.76 3.44 6.59
C PHE A 95 -9.42 3.93 6.03
N PHE A 96 -9.05 3.48 4.82
CA PHE A 96 -7.81 3.91 4.17
C PHE A 96 -7.84 5.39 3.80
N TYR A 97 -8.98 5.93 3.35
CA TYR A 97 -9.12 7.38 3.15
C TYR A 97 -8.85 8.15 4.43
N LEU A 98 -9.45 7.72 5.56
CA LEU A 98 -9.23 8.39 6.83
C LEU A 98 -7.76 8.32 7.28
N GLN A 99 -7.09 7.16 7.09
CA GLN A 99 -5.66 7.02 7.35
C GLN A 99 -4.84 8.02 6.52
N THR A 100 -5.08 8.05 5.20
CA THR A 100 -4.30 8.89 4.28
C THR A 100 -4.57 10.38 4.49
N ILE A 101 -5.80 10.78 4.81
CA ILE A 101 -6.13 12.16 5.15
C ILE A 101 -5.41 12.57 6.45
N PHE A 102 -5.37 11.69 7.46
CA PHE A 102 -4.62 11.96 8.68
C PHE A 102 -3.12 12.11 8.39
N ASP A 103 -2.54 11.21 7.59
CA ASP A 103 -1.13 11.30 7.17
C ASP A 103 -0.85 12.60 6.43
N LEU A 104 -1.77 13.03 5.57
CA LEU A 104 -1.67 14.27 4.84
C LEU A 104 -1.65 15.47 5.78
N LEU A 105 -2.59 15.55 6.74
CA LEU A 105 -2.64 16.62 7.74
C LEU A 105 -1.40 16.64 8.65
N LEU A 106 -0.89 15.46 9.02
CA LEU A 106 0.36 15.35 9.78
C LEU A 106 1.53 15.93 8.98
N VAL A 107 1.66 15.54 7.70
CA VAL A 107 2.68 16.09 6.80
C VAL A 107 2.51 17.59 6.62
N THR A 108 1.29 18.09 6.43
CA THR A 108 0.99 19.52 6.34
C THR A 108 1.49 20.25 7.59
N THR A 109 1.23 19.70 8.78
CA THR A 109 1.69 20.27 10.04
C THR A 109 3.21 20.29 10.12
N VAL A 110 3.88 19.20 9.74
CA VAL A 110 5.35 19.12 9.70
C VAL A 110 5.93 20.16 8.75
N VAL A 111 5.38 20.27 7.54
CA VAL A 111 5.84 21.22 6.53
C VAL A 111 5.65 22.65 7.00
N HIS A 112 4.49 22.98 7.58
CA HIS A 112 4.21 24.31 8.12
C HIS A 112 5.16 24.69 9.25
N VAL A 113 5.36 23.80 10.23
CA VAL A 113 6.26 24.05 11.37
C VAL A 113 7.74 24.18 10.94
N THR A 114 8.13 23.50 9.86
CA THR A 114 9.51 23.52 9.34
C THR A 114 9.75 24.53 8.22
N GLN A 115 8.75 25.35 7.90
CA GLN A 115 8.84 26.33 6.83
C GLN A 115 9.66 27.56 7.25
N THR A 116 10.98 27.41 7.37
CA THR A 116 11.92 28.53 7.48
C THR A 116 12.37 28.97 6.08
N GLY A 117 11.57 29.81 5.42
CA GLY A 117 11.78 30.23 4.04
C GLY A 117 11.11 29.27 3.03
N ALA A 118 10.68 29.80 1.88
CA ALA A 118 9.92 29.05 0.88
C ALA A 118 10.81 28.58 -0.28
N PRO A 119 10.55 27.40 -0.88
CA PRO A 119 9.68 26.31 -0.40
C PRO A 119 10.36 25.45 0.70
N SER A 120 9.55 24.86 1.60
CA SER A 120 10.06 24.01 2.68
C SER A 120 10.78 22.77 2.13
N GLN A 121 11.94 22.44 2.69
CA GLN A 121 12.74 21.26 2.30
C GLN A 121 12.00 19.93 2.55
N LEU A 122 10.97 19.93 3.41
CA LEU A 122 10.15 18.77 3.69
C LEU A 122 8.86 18.70 2.85
N ALA A 123 8.62 19.65 1.95
CA ALA A 123 7.49 19.60 1.02
C ALA A 123 7.42 18.30 0.19
N PRO A 124 8.52 17.62 -0.18
CA PRO A 124 8.47 16.31 -0.82
C PRO A 124 7.76 15.20 -0.01
N LEU A 125 7.52 15.38 1.31
CA LEU A 125 6.74 14.40 2.10
C LEU A 125 5.30 14.24 1.58
N TYR A 126 4.73 15.26 0.93
CA TYR A 126 3.43 15.14 0.26
C TYR A 126 3.46 14.07 -0.84
N ILE A 127 4.57 13.94 -1.56
CA ILE A 127 4.74 12.91 -2.60
C ILE A 127 4.68 11.51 -1.98
N LEU A 128 5.30 11.32 -0.80
CA LEU A 128 5.25 10.04 -0.10
C LEU A 128 3.81 9.66 0.26
N VAL A 129 3.01 10.62 0.75
CA VAL A 129 1.58 10.39 1.06
C VAL A 129 0.80 10.05 -0.21
N ILE A 130 1.02 10.78 -1.30
CA ILE A 130 0.40 10.50 -2.61
C ILE A 130 0.77 9.10 -3.11
N ALA A 131 2.04 8.70 -3.01
CA ALA A 131 2.50 7.38 -3.43
C ALA A 131 1.85 6.26 -2.58
N ILE A 132 1.77 6.44 -1.26
CA ILE A 132 1.08 5.51 -0.35
C ILE A 132 -0.42 5.44 -0.69
N SER A 133 -1.04 6.57 -1.00
CA SER A 133 -2.45 6.63 -1.41
C SER A 133 -2.70 5.78 -2.66
N ALA A 134 -1.78 5.75 -3.62
CA ALA A 134 -1.90 4.92 -4.82
C ALA A 134 -1.82 3.42 -4.57
N LEU A 135 -1.11 3.02 -3.52
CA LEU A 135 -1.04 1.62 -3.09
C LEU A 135 -2.32 1.18 -2.38
N LEU A 136 -2.94 2.07 -1.60
CA LEU A 136 -4.05 1.74 -0.71
C LEU A 136 -5.43 2.02 -1.30
N LEU A 137 -5.54 3.02 -2.17
CA LEU A 137 -6.79 3.53 -2.72
C LEU A 137 -6.96 3.20 -4.20
N PRO A 138 -8.21 3.16 -4.69
CA PRO A 138 -8.50 3.12 -6.13
C PRO A 138 -7.97 4.38 -6.83
N PRO A 139 -7.80 4.36 -8.17
CA PRO A 139 -7.19 5.47 -8.91
C PRO A 139 -7.82 6.83 -8.63
N ALA A 140 -9.16 6.89 -8.55
CA ALA A 140 -9.88 8.13 -8.23
C ALA A 140 -9.51 8.69 -6.85
N GLY A 141 -9.25 7.82 -5.88
CA GLY A 141 -8.84 8.22 -4.53
C GLY A 141 -7.46 8.86 -4.49
N VAL A 142 -6.54 8.41 -5.33
CA VAL A 142 -5.20 9.00 -5.47
C VAL A 142 -5.30 10.45 -5.93
N LEU A 143 -6.13 10.70 -6.94
CA LEU A 143 -6.35 12.04 -7.48
C LEU A 143 -6.99 12.96 -6.44
N LEU A 144 -7.97 12.46 -5.68
CA LEU A 144 -8.60 13.21 -4.60
C LEU A 144 -7.60 13.59 -3.49
N ILE A 145 -6.77 12.63 -3.06
CA ILE A 145 -5.74 12.89 -2.04
C ILE A 145 -4.67 13.86 -2.56
N ALA A 146 -4.25 13.73 -3.81
CA ALA A 146 -3.30 14.64 -4.43
C ALA A 146 -3.85 16.08 -4.52
N LEU A 147 -5.08 16.24 -5.01
CA LEU A 147 -5.77 17.54 -5.06
C LEU A 147 -5.91 18.16 -3.67
N LEU A 148 -6.27 17.35 -2.66
CA LEU A 148 -6.33 17.82 -1.28
C LEU A 148 -4.94 18.22 -0.77
N GLY A 149 -3.91 17.47 -1.13
CA GLY A 149 -2.52 17.79 -0.79
C GLY A 149 -2.04 19.09 -1.42
N ASP A 150 -2.34 19.30 -2.70
CA ASP A 150 -2.10 20.55 -3.42
C ASP A 150 -2.79 21.72 -2.73
N ALA A 151 -4.09 21.57 -2.42
CA ALA A 151 -4.87 22.59 -1.74
C ALA A 151 -4.30 22.95 -0.36
N LEU A 152 -3.92 21.94 0.45
CA LEU A 152 -3.34 22.15 1.78
C LEU A 152 -1.95 22.79 1.70
N TYR A 153 -1.09 22.32 0.78
CA TYR A 153 0.23 22.90 0.56
C TYR A 153 0.12 24.37 0.13
N PHE A 154 -0.75 24.66 -0.83
CA PHE A 154 -1.03 26.01 -1.29
C PHE A 154 -1.59 26.88 -0.16
N ALA A 155 -2.57 26.40 0.59
CA ALA A 155 -3.19 27.15 1.69
C ALA A 155 -2.19 27.51 2.79
N VAL A 156 -1.37 26.56 3.24
CA VAL A 156 -0.31 26.81 4.23
C VAL A 156 0.73 27.80 3.71
N THR A 157 1.09 27.71 2.43
CA THR A 157 2.11 28.58 1.84
C THR A 157 1.60 30.02 1.69
N ILE A 158 0.31 30.21 1.39
CA ILE A 158 -0.31 31.53 1.21
C ILE A 158 -0.64 32.20 2.53
N MET A 159 -1.11 31.45 3.52
CA MET A 159 -1.43 32.02 4.84
C MET A 159 -0.22 32.74 5.44
N ASP A 160 0.99 32.27 5.11
CA ASP A 160 2.26 32.86 5.54
C ASP A 160 2.79 34.00 4.63
N ARG A 161 2.14 34.32 3.49
CA ARG A 161 2.68 35.24 2.46
C ARG A 161 1.61 36.14 1.80
N VAL A 162 1.91 37.44 1.70
CA VAL A 162 1.07 38.44 1.00
C VAL A 162 1.05 38.28 -0.54
N THR A 163 1.95 37.47 -1.12
CA THR A 163 2.04 37.24 -2.57
C THR A 163 2.06 35.74 -2.90
N ALA A 164 0.91 35.21 -3.32
CA ALA A 164 0.58 33.78 -3.38
C ALA A 164 1.12 32.99 -4.61
N PHE A 165 1.72 33.66 -5.59
CA PHE A 165 2.08 33.04 -6.87
C PHE A 165 3.57 33.18 -7.16
N ASP A 166 4.36 32.33 -6.52
CA ASP A 166 5.80 32.23 -6.74
C ASP A 166 6.13 31.00 -7.61
N GLY A 167 7.11 31.13 -8.50
CA GLY A 167 7.48 30.09 -9.47
C GLY A 167 7.78 28.72 -8.85
N PRO A 168 8.57 28.64 -7.76
CA PRO A 168 8.85 27.37 -7.09
C PRO A 168 7.61 26.65 -6.53
N ILE A 169 6.59 27.40 -6.09
CA ILE A 169 5.33 26.83 -5.57
C ILE A 169 4.56 26.16 -6.71
N LEU A 170 4.46 26.85 -7.86
CA LEU A 170 3.79 26.31 -9.05
C LEU A 170 4.48 25.06 -9.58
N VAL A 171 5.82 25.05 -9.59
CA VAL A 171 6.60 23.86 -9.96
C VAL A 171 6.31 22.71 -8.99
N GLN A 172 6.27 22.96 -7.68
CA GLN A 172 5.99 21.93 -6.68
C GLN A 172 4.58 21.33 -6.84
N LEU A 173 3.56 22.16 -7.05
CA LEU A 173 2.19 21.71 -7.34
C LEU A 173 2.14 20.88 -8.63
N GLY A 174 2.86 21.31 -9.68
CA GLY A 174 3.00 20.53 -10.91
C GLY A 174 3.63 19.15 -10.67
N ILE A 175 4.68 19.08 -9.84
CA ILE A 175 5.33 17.80 -9.47
C ILE A 175 4.34 16.89 -8.75
N PHE A 176 3.58 17.41 -7.79
CA PHE A 176 2.57 16.63 -7.06
C PHE A 176 1.52 16.04 -8.03
N GLY A 177 1.01 16.86 -8.95
CA GLY A 177 0.09 16.40 -9.99
C GLY A 177 0.67 15.31 -10.89
N VAL A 178 1.89 15.51 -11.42
CA VAL A 178 2.56 14.51 -12.28
C VAL A 178 2.78 13.20 -11.54
N VAL A 179 3.24 13.25 -10.29
CA VAL A 179 3.47 12.04 -9.48
C VAL A 179 2.15 11.34 -9.16
N ALA A 180 1.09 12.08 -8.82
CA ALA A 180 -0.23 11.51 -8.58
C ALA A 180 -0.77 10.75 -9.80
N LEU A 181 -0.63 11.33 -10.99
CA LEU A 181 -0.99 10.68 -12.26
C LEU A 181 -0.14 9.44 -12.51
N GLY A 182 1.18 9.53 -12.32
CA GLY A 182 2.10 8.41 -12.50
C GLY A 182 1.80 7.25 -11.56
N CYS A 183 1.69 7.52 -10.27
CA CYS A 183 1.35 6.51 -9.25
C CYS A 183 -0.06 5.94 -9.48
N GLY A 184 -1.04 6.77 -9.83
CA GLY A 184 -2.40 6.34 -10.18
C GLY A 184 -2.42 5.39 -11.38
N TYR A 185 -1.66 5.70 -12.43
CA TYR A 185 -1.51 4.86 -13.62
C TYR A 185 -0.83 3.53 -13.31
N ILE A 186 0.29 3.54 -12.59
CA ILE A 186 1.00 2.32 -12.18
C ILE A 186 0.09 1.45 -11.32
N GLY A 187 -0.60 2.03 -10.34
CA GLY A 187 -1.55 1.30 -9.50
C GLY A 187 -2.69 0.68 -10.30
N ALA A 188 -3.24 1.40 -11.29
CA ALA A 188 -4.27 0.88 -12.19
C ALA A 188 -3.75 -0.30 -13.03
N ARG A 189 -2.54 -0.18 -13.60
CA ARG A 189 -1.90 -1.24 -14.38
C ARG A 189 -1.59 -2.48 -13.55
N LEU A 190 -1.09 -2.30 -12.32
CA LEU A 190 -0.84 -3.42 -11.41
C LEU A 190 -2.13 -4.17 -11.08
N ARG A 191 -3.22 -3.44 -10.78
CA ARG A 191 -4.53 -4.07 -10.51
C ARG A 191 -5.07 -4.85 -11.72
N ALA A 192 -4.96 -4.28 -12.92
CA ALA A 192 -5.36 -4.97 -14.15
C ALA A 192 -4.53 -6.25 -14.39
N ALA A 193 -3.22 -6.20 -14.14
CA ALA A 193 -2.35 -7.36 -14.26
C ALA A 193 -2.65 -8.45 -13.21
N HIS A 194 -3.00 -8.06 -11.98
CA HIS A 194 -3.40 -9.01 -10.94
C HIS A 194 -4.72 -9.70 -11.27
N ALA A 195 -5.72 -8.94 -11.76
CA ALA A 195 -7.02 -9.50 -12.15
C ALA A 195 -6.87 -10.58 -13.23
N GLY A 196 -6.08 -10.32 -14.28
CA GLY A 196 -5.81 -11.34 -15.31
C GLY A 196 -5.08 -12.57 -14.77
N ARG A 197 -4.23 -12.40 -13.74
CA ARG A 197 -3.55 -13.52 -13.07
C ARG A 197 -4.51 -14.38 -12.25
N GLU A 198 -5.46 -13.76 -11.56
CA GLU A 198 -6.48 -14.47 -10.77
C GLU A 198 -7.42 -15.27 -11.68
N GLU A 199 -7.81 -14.69 -12.83
CA GLU A 199 -8.62 -15.38 -13.84
C GLU A 199 -7.89 -16.61 -14.39
N MET A 200 -6.63 -16.47 -14.83
CA MET A 200 -5.82 -17.61 -15.28
C MET A 200 -5.63 -18.69 -14.19
N ALA A 201 -5.46 -18.28 -12.93
CA ALA A 201 -5.34 -19.22 -11.82
C ALA A 201 -6.66 -19.97 -11.55
N ALA A 202 -7.80 -19.29 -11.68
CA ALA A 202 -9.12 -19.88 -11.53
C ALA A 202 -9.41 -20.89 -12.67
N GLU A 203 -9.04 -20.57 -13.90
CA GLU A 203 -9.16 -21.48 -15.04
C GLU A 203 -8.32 -22.75 -14.87
N LEU A 204 -7.06 -22.61 -14.44
CA LEU A 204 -6.18 -23.76 -14.15
C LEU A 204 -6.73 -24.63 -13.00
N ALA A 205 -7.27 -24.00 -11.96
CA ALA A 205 -7.90 -24.71 -10.86
C ALA A 205 -9.14 -25.48 -11.33
N ALA A 206 -9.98 -24.88 -12.18
CA ALA A 206 -11.14 -25.53 -12.77
C ALA A 206 -10.75 -26.68 -13.70
N PHE A 207 -9.69 -26.53 -14.49
CA PHE A 207 -9.18 -27.59 -15.36
C PHE A 207 -8.69 -28.80 -14.56
N ARG A 208 -7.90 -28.58 -13.50
CA ARG A 208 -7.45 -29.65 -12.59
C ARG A 208 -8.62 -30.38 -11.93
N LEU A 209 -9.68 -29.65 -11.60
CA LEU A 209 -10.89 -30.24 -11.01
C LEU A 209 -11.62 -31.15 -12.00
N ARG A 210 -11.68 -30.76 -13.28
CA ARG A 210 -12.28 -31.57 -14.36
C ARG A 210 -11.47 -32.82 -14.65
N GLU A 211 -10.14 -32.70 -14.70
CA GLU A 211 -9.25 -33.84 -14.92
C GLU A 211 -9.39 -34.91 -13.82
N ALA A 212 -9.44 -34.48 -12.56
CA ALA A 212 -9.67 -35.37 -11.42
C ALA A 212 -11.04 -36.06 -11.46
N ASP A 213 -12.07 -35.41 -11.99
CA ASP A 213 -13.41 -36.00 -12.12
C ASP A 213 -13.46 -37.07 -13.22
N ILE A 214 -12.75 -36.85 -14.33
CA ILE A 214 -12.61 -37.83 -15.42
C ILE A 214 -11.89 -39.09 -14.94
N GLU A 215 -10.76 -38.93 -14.22
CA GLU A 215 -10.02 -40.06 -13.65
C GLU A 215 -10.92 -40.90 -12.73
N ARG A 216 -11.71 -40.24 -11.89
CA ARG A 216 -12.65 -40.89 -10.97
C ARG A 216 -13.77 -41.66 -11.69
N LEU A 217 -14.24 -41.17 -12.83
CA LEU A 217 -15.22 -41.87 -13.67
C LEU A 217 -14.57 -43.09 -14.34
N HIS A 218 -13.33 -42.98 -14.80
CA HIS A 218 -12.60 -44.09 -15.40
C HIS A 218 -12.40 -45.24 -14.40
N THR A 219 -11.94 -44.94 -13.18
CA THR A 219 -11.77 -45.96 -12.13
C THR A 219 -13.10 -46.62 -11.74
N ARG A 220 -14.22 -45.88 -11.82
CA ARG A 220 -15.54 -46.46 -11.57
C ARG A 220 -15.99 -47.38 -12.70
N ALA A 221 -15.70 -47.03 -13.95
CA ALA A 221 -16.01 -47.87 -15.11
C ALA A 221 -15.23 -49.20 -15.05
N GLU A 222 -13.93 -49.15 -14.79
CA GLU A 222 -13.09 -50.37 -14.62
C GLU A 222 -13.62 -51.29 -13.51
N ARG A 223 -14.06 -50.71 -12.38
CA ARG A 223 -14.65 -51.50 -11.28
C ARG A 223 -15.97 -52.15 -11.66
N LEU A 224 -16.76 -51.56 -12.54
CA LEU A 224 -18.02 -52.12 -13.00
C LEU A 224 -17.80 -53.25 -14.01
N GLU A 225 -16.83 -53.09 -14.92
CA GLU A 225 -16.44 -54.15 -15.86
C GLU A 225 -15.91 -55.38 -15.12
N ALA A 226 -15.02 -55.20 -14.14
CA ALA A 226 -14.49 -56.29 -13.33
C ALA A 226 -15.56 -57.04 -12.50
N VAL A 227 -16.69 -56.39 -12.18
CA VAL A 227 -17.83 -57.02 -11.48
C VAL A 227 -18.75 -57.75 -12.46
N ALA A 228 -18.84 -57.31 -13.71
CA ALA A 228 -19.68 -57.93 -14.74
C ALA A 228 -19.06 -59.22 -15.34
N GLU A 229 -17.74 -59.41 -15.20
CA GLU A 229 -17.03 -60.62 -15.64
C GLU A 229 -17.03 -61.79 -14.63
N LEU A 230 -17.64 -61.61 -13.45
CA LEU A 230 -17.83 -62.63 -12.40
C LEU A 230 -19.24 -63.24 -12.44
#